data_AF-A0A929TIA0-F1
#
_entry.id   AF-A0A929TIA0-F1
#
_cell.length_a   1.000
_cell.length_b   1.000
_cell.length_c   1.000
_cell.angle_alpha   90.00
_cell.angle_beta   90.00
_cell.angle_gamma   90.00
#
_symmetry.space_group_name_H-M   'P 1'
#
loop_
_entity.id
_entity.type
_entity.pdbx_description
1 polymer ?
#
loop_
_entity_poly.entity_id
_entity_poly.type
_entity_poly.pdbx_seq_one_letter_code
_entity_poly.pdbx_strand_id
1 'polypeptide(L)'
;MDSGLAYLIGMILGNGEVQRKQTETTITIDIPYKNIRTDDDRDVQVYVKASLLDIRSIIDPILNHNQLVVTSTRNSTKLSFTGLNSEPYIQEIKEYIGNGTRQQNMKMTEKVFSLSADRRKSLLRGLVDVTAYIRKSNNAFGQQNQHRVYIEVPQNWQMVIDIANLLKSVDVPIQTIDFGHPNFRDANRKKYEAGHPNFWKKEHQIKIWANEFLPIGFNIQHKQEALEKYASLTITALSPELTHKFYWEKPIRRRSKSNHPGENDIFIPEPARGKHYESWTDLAKDLGYYE
;
A
#
# COMPACT_ATOMS: atom_id res chain seq x y z
N MET A 1 15.79 15.59 -1.27
CA MET A 1 14.39 15.38 -0.86
C MET A 1 14.04 15.91 0.52
N ASP A 2 13.11 16.87 0.58
CA ASP A 2 12.35 17.24 1.79
C ASP A 2 11.20 16.26 2.07
N SER A 3 10.50 16.42 3.20
CA SER A 3 9.41 15.53 3.59
C SER A 3 8.17 15.64 2.68
N GLY A 4 7.86 16.83 2.16
CA GLY A 4 6.74 17.02 1.25
C GLY A 4 6.95 16.25 -0.05
N LEU A 5 8.15 16.33 -0.63
CA LEU A 5 8.48 15.57 -1.84
C LEU A 5 8.46 14.06 -1.57
N ALA A 6 8.90 13.61 -0.38
CA ALA A 6 8.79 12.20 0.02
C ALA A 6 7.32 11.75 0.04
N TYR A 7 6.44 12.54 0.66
CA TYR A 7 5.00 12.30 0.68
C TYR A 7 4.40 12.21 -0.74
N LEU A 8 4.73 13.17 -1.61
CA LEU A 8 4.27 13.19 -3.00
C LEU A 8 4.71 11.94 -3.76
N ILE A 9 5.98 11.54 -3.65
CA ILE A 9 6.49 10.30 -4.26
C ILE A 9 5.76 9.08 -3.73
N GLY A 10 5.45 9.03 -2.43
CA GLY A 10 4.62 7.99 -1.84
C GLY A 10 3.27 7.87 -2.52
N MET A 11 2.56 8.98 -2.70
CA MET A 11 1.27 9.00 -3.39
C MET A 11 1.37 8.50 -4.83
N ILE A 12 2.45 8.88 -5.54
CA ILE A 12 2.70 8.44 -6.92
C ILE A 12 2.99 6.94 -6.99
N LEU A 13 3.83 6.41 -6.10
CA LEU A 13 4.12 4.98 -6.02
C LEU A 13 2.86 4.14 -5.72
N GLY A 14 1.94 4.71 -4.94
CA GLY A 14 0.69 4.06 -4.55
C GLY A 14 -0.30 3.91 -5.71
N ASN A 15 -0.78 5.04 -6.25
CA ASN A 15 -1.82 5.08 -7.30
C ASN A 15 -1.53 6.18 -8.36
N GLY A 16 -0.26 6.34 -8.71
CA GLY A 16 0.19 7.30 -9.71
C GLY A 16 0.21 6.74 -11.14
N GLU A 17 -0.03 7.64 -12.09
CA GLU A 17 0.22 7.48 -13.51
C GLU A 17 1.09 8.64 -14.00
N VAL A 18 2.14 8.32 -14.77
CA VAL A 18 3.11 9.27 -15.30
C VAL A 18 3.08 9.22 -16.82
N GLN A 19 2.61 10.31 -17.43
CA GLN A 19 2.55 10.51 -18.87
C GLN A 19 3.72 11.39 -19.29
N ARG A 20 4.66 10.81 -20.03
CA ARG A 20 5.88 11.50 -20.48
C ARG A 20 5.70 11.99 -21.90
N LYS A 21 5.88 13.29 -22.12
CA LYS A 21 5.99 13.90 -23.44
C LYS A 21 7.44 14.35 -23.68
N GLN A 22 7.70 14.90 -24.86
CA GLN A 22 9.05 15.36 -25.25
C GLN A 22 9.61 16.41 -24.28
N THR A 23 8.80 17.41 -23.91
CA THR A 23 9.25 18.56 -23.11
C THR A 23 8.69 18.57 -21.68
N GLU A 24 7.57 17.89 -21.44
CA GLU A 24 6.84 17.92 -20.17
C GLU A 24 6.47 16.51 -19.70
N THR A 25 6.21 16.39 -18.40
CA THR A 25 5.65 15.19 -17.78
C THR A 25 4.40 15.56 -16.99
N THR A 26 3.31 14.85 -17.26
CA THR A 26 2.07 14.95 -16.47
C THR A 26 2.02 13.78 -15.51
N ILE A 27 1.76 14.08 -14.24
CA ILE A 27 1.60 13.09 -13.18
C ILE A 27 0.17 13.20 -12.64
N THR A 28 -0.52 12.07 -12.59
CA THR A 28 -1.88 11.97 -12.06
C THR A 28 -1.90 10.94 -10.94
N ILE A 29 -2.49 11.28 -9.80
CA ILE A 29 -2.63 10.43 -8.61
C ILE A 29 -4.12 10.20 -8.36
N ASP A 30 -4.54 8.95 -8.25
CA ASP A 30 -5.94 8.58 -7.97
C ASP A 30 -6.14 8.23 -6.50
N ILE A 31 -7.13 8.86 -5.87
CA ILE A 31 -7.59 8.62 -4.50
C ILE A 31 -8.97 7.95 -4.58
N PRO A 32 -9.02 6.60 -4.57
CA PRO A 32 -10.27 5.87 -4.76
C PRO A 32 -11.17 5.90 -3.52
N TYR A 33 -12.49 6.05 -3.73
CA TYR A 33 -13.52 5.93 -2.71
C TYR A 33 -14.04 4.48 -2.71
N LYS A 34 -13.36 3.59 -1.98
CA LYS A 34 -13.75 2.17 -1.96
C LYS A 34 -15.15 1.95 -1.38
N ASN A 35 -15.55 2.80 -0.44
CA ASN A 35 -16.92 2.90 0.06
C ASN A 35 -17.44 4.31 -0.21
N ILE A 36 -18.74 4.44 -0.46
CA ILE A 36 -19.41 5.74 -0.56
C ILE A 36 -19.60 6.36 0.85
N ARG A 37 -19.70 5.51 1.88
CA ARG A 37 -19.91 5.92 3.28
C ARG A 37 -18.85 5.34 4.23
N THR A 38 -18.55 6.08 5.29
CA THR A 38 -17.72 5.63 6.41
C THR A 38 -18.49 4.65 7.30
N ASP A 39 -17.80 4.00 8.24
CA ASP A 39 -18.44 3.09 9.21
C ASP A 39 -19.45 3.81 10.12
N ASP A 40 -19.33 5.13 10.26
CA ASP A 40 -20.23 6.00 11.04
C ASP A 40 -21.26 6.72 10.11
N ASP A 41 -21.55 6.12 8.95
CA ASP A 41 -22.53 6.55 7.91
C ASP A 41 -22.28 7.92 7.28
N ARG A 42 -21.06 8.44 7.36
CA ARG A 42 -20.71 9.76 6.80
C ARG A 42 -20.22 9.64 5.36
N ASP A 43 -20.42 10.67 4.55
CA ASP A 43 -20.04 10.67 3.13
C ASP A 43 -18.51 10.76 2.94
N VAL A 44 -17.90 9.72 2.36
CA VAL A 44 -16.45 9.65 2.12
C VAL A 44 -15.99 10.75 1.17
N GLN A 45 -16.80 11.13 0.19
CA GLN A 45 -16.46 12.18 -0.77
C GLN A 45 -16.30 13.53 -0.06
N VAL A 46 -17.13 13.82 0.93
CA VAL A 46 -17.03 15.05 1.74
C VAL A 46 -15.72 15.09 2.50
N TYR A 47 -15.33 13.98 3.12
CA TYR A 47 -14.07 13.91 3.85
C TYR A 47 -12.85 13.96 2.96
N VAL A 48 -12.85 13.27 1.82
CA VAL A 48 -11.72 13.37 0.89
C VAL A 48 -11.60 14.81 0.39
N LYS A 49 -12.72 15.47 0.05
CA LYS A 49 -12.71 16.89 -0.32
C LYS A 49 -12.17 17.79 0.79
N ALA A 50 -12.50 17.53 2.06
CA ALA A 50 -11.95 18.27 3.19
C ALA A 50 -10.44 18.04 3.32
N SER A 51 -9.98 16.79 3.23
CA SER A 51 -8.56 16.42 3.30
C SER A 51 -7.74 16.91 2.09
N LEU A 52 -8.38 17.37 1.00
CA LEU A 52 -7.66 18.01 -0.10
C LEU A 52 -6.92 19.28 0.35
N LEU A 53 -7.43 20.00 1.35
CA LEU A 53 -6.74 21.16 1.90
C LEU A 53 -5.42 20.75 2.56
N ASP A 54 -5.45 19.68 3.36
CA ASP A 54 -4.26 19.14 4.03
C ASP A 54 -3.24 18.62 3.00
N ILE A 55 -3.71 17.86 2.01
CA ILE A 55 -2.86 17.35 0.92
C ILE A 55 -2.25 18.50 0.11
N ARG A 56 -3.05 19.51 -0.26
CA ARG A 56 -2.58 20.70 -1.00
C ARG A 56 -1.54 21.48 -0.21
N SER A 57 -1.73 21.63 1.11
CA SER A 57 -0.76 22.32 1.96
C SER A 57 0.64 21.69 1.92
N ILE A 58 0.72 20.39 1.64
CA ILE A 58 1.98 19.64 1.49
C ILE A 58 2.49 19.70 0.04
N ILE A 59 1.61 19.55 -0.95
CA ILE A 59 2.00 19.40 -2.35
C ILE A 59 2.25 20.73 -3.05
N ASP A 60 1.40 21.74 -2.83
CA ASP A 60 1.46 23.03 -3.54
C ASP A 60 2.84 23.73 -3.40
N PRO A 61 3.52 23.70 -2.22
CA PRO A 61 4.87 24.26 -2.10
C PRO A 61 5.93 23.56 -2.96
N ILE A 62 5.74 22.28 -3.30
CA ILE A 62 6.70 21.48 -4.09
C ILE A 62 6.58 21.81 -5.57
N LEU A 63 5.35 22.10 -6.02
CA LEU A 63 5.05 22.24 -7.44
C LEU A 63 5.59 23.52 -8.08
N ASN A 64 6.24 24.42 -7.31
CA ASN A 64 6.97 25.59 -7.83
C ASN A 64 6.22 26.32 -8.97
N HIS A 65 4.98 26.74 -8.70
CA HIS A 65 4.04 27.42 -9.61
C HIS A 65 3.23 26.54 -10.57
N ASN A 66 3.51 25.23 -10.67
CA ASN A 66 2.67 24.33 -11.46
C ASN A 66 1.31 24.12 -10.79
N GLN A 67 0.24 24.29 -11.57
CA GLN A 67 -1.11 24.21 -11.05
C GLN A 67 -1.51 22.76 -10.76
N LEU A 68 -1.88 22.48 -9.51
CA LEU A 68 -2.53 21.23 -9.14
C LEU A 68 -4.00 21.25 -9.57
N VAL A 69 -4.30 20.51 -10.63
CA VAL A 69 -5.66 20.26 -11.13
C VAL A 69 -6.30 19.13 -10.34
N VAL A 70 -7.49 19.40 -9.80
CA VAL A 70 -8.28 18.40 -9.07
C VAL A 70 -9.54 18.10 -9.83
N THR A 71 -9.75 16.83 -10.14
CA THR A 71 -11.01 16.35 -10.72
C THR A 71 -11.59 15.29 -9.79
N SER A 72 -12.90 15.26 -9.62
CA SER A 72 -13.56 14.26 -8.77
C SER A 72 -14.72 13.63 -9.50
N THR A 73 -14.85 12.32 -9.33
CA THR A 73 -16.00 11.53 -9.79
C THR A 73 -16.78 11.04 -8.58
N ARG A 74 -17.80 10.21 -8.81
CA ARG A 74 -18.52 9.53 -7.73
C ARG A 74 -17.64 8.56 -6.94
N ASN A 75 -16.59 8.01 -7.55
CA ASN A 75 -15.83 6.90 -6.99
C ASN A 75 -14.34 7.21 -6.76
N SER A 76 -13.85 8.38 -7.15
CA SER A 76 -12.46 8.78 -6.86
C SER A 76 -12.23 10.29 -7.02
N THR A 77 -11.19 10.81 -6.36
CA THR A 77 -10.58 12.11 -6.67
C THR A 77 -9.24 11.88 -7.35
N LYS A 78 -8.98 12.60 -8.44
CA LYS A 78 -7.69 12.65 -9.11
C LYS A 78 -7.01 13.99 -8.88
N LEU A 79 -5.74 13.93 -8.51
CA LEU A 79 -4.83 15.06 -8.42
C LEU A 79 -3.89 14.99 -9.62
N SER A 80 -3.76 16.07 -10.38
CA SER A 80 -2.90 16.09 -11.57
C SER A 80 -2.10 17.38 -11.66
N PHE A 81 -0.83 17.26 -12.03
CA PHE A 81 0.02 18.40 -12.34
C PHE A 81 0.93 18.05 -13.51
N THR A 82 1.40 19.09 -14.20
CA THR A 82 2.36 18.97 -15.31
C THR A 82 3.55 19.84 -14.97
N GLY A 83 4.75 19.30 -15.14
CA GLY A 83 6.00 20.05 -14.99
C GLY A 83 6.94 19.80 -16.17
N LEU A 84 7.86 20.72 -16.41
CA LEU A 84 8.86 20.57 -17.46
C LEU A 84 9.81 19.43 -17.13
N ASN A 85 10.25 18.70 -18.15
CA ASN A 85 11.22 17.62 -17.97
C ASN A 85 12.55 18.13 -17.36
N SER A 86 12.90 19.40 -17.56
CA SER A 86 14.10 20.02 -16.99
C SER A 86 13.99 20.38 -15.51
N GLU A 87 12.79 20.37 -14.93
CA GLU A 87 12.60 20.75 -13.52
C GLU A 87 13.23 19.70 -12.58
N PRO A 88 14.04 20.11 -11.59
CA PRO A 88 14.73 19.17 -10.69
C PRO A 88 13.79 18.19 -9.98
N TYR A 89 12.64 18.65 -9.50
CA TYR A 89 11.70 17.80 -8.77
C TYR A 89 11.04 16.73 -9.67
N ILE A 90 10.82 17.02 -10.95
CA ILE A 90 10.32 16.04 -11.94
C ILE A 90 11.36 14.94 -12.18
N GLN A 91 12.64 15.31 -12.26
CA GLN A 91 13.73 14.34 -12.40
C GLN A 91 13.90 13.50 -11.14
N GLU A 92 13.83 14.13 -9.97
CA GLU A 92 13.87 13.44 -8.67
C GLU A 92 12.72 12.41 -8.58
N ILE A 93 11.47 12.80 -8.87
CA ILE A 93 10.33 11.87 -8.92
C ILE A 93 10.61 10.67 -9.83
N LYS A 94 11.03 10.90 -11.08
CA LYS A 94 11.29 9.84 -12.06
C LYS A 94 12.32 8.83 -11.55
N GLU A 95 13.34 9.32 -10.87
CA GLU A 95 14.38 8.49 -10.29
C GLU A 95 13.85 7.65 -9.11
N TYR A 96 13.10 8.24 -8.18
CA TYR A 96 12.59 7.52 -7.01
C TYR A 96 11.55 6.44 -7.36
N ILE A 97 10.77 6.63 -8.44
CA ILE A 97 9.79 5.64 -8.92
C ILE A 97 10.40 4.58 -9.86
N GLY A 98 11.73 4.57 -10.00
CA GLY A 98 12.44 3.60 -10.84
C GLY A 98 12.10 3.72 -12.32
N ASN A 99 11.76 4.92 -12.78
CA ASN A 99 11.26 5.19 -14.12
C ASN A 99 9.97 4.44 -14.50
N GLY A 100 9.17 4.00 -13.54
CA GLY A 100 7.82 3.50 -13.82
C GLY A 100 6.88 4.57 -14.38
N THR A 101 5.81 4.11 -15.01
CA THR A 101 4.73 4.96 -15.56
C THR A 101 3.39 4.72 -14.89
N ARG A 102 3.19 3.58 -14.23
CA ARG A 102 1.96 3.24 -13.48
C ARG A 102 2.31 2.39 -12.27
N GLN A 103 1.44 2.36 -11.27
CA GLN A 103 1.65 1.55 -10.05
C GLN A 103 2.01 0.07 -10.30
N GLN A 104 1.62 -0.52 -11.44
CA GLN A 104 1.99 -1.91 -11.78
C GLN A 104 3.47 -2.09 -12.15
N ASN A 105 4.17 -1.04 -12.58
CA ASN A 105 5.55 -1.10 -13.07
C ASN A 105 6.53 -0.16 -12.33
N MET A 106 6.03 0.66 -11.39
CA MET A 106 6.88 1.45 -10.51
C MET A 106 7.57 0.57 -9.47
N LYS A 107 8.76 0.98 -9.03
CA LYS A 107 9.51 0.33 -7.95
C LYS A 107 10.18 1.37 -7.10
N MET A 108 10.38 1.08 -5.81
CA MET A 108 11.19 1.94 -4.96
C MET A 108 12.66 1.71 -5.29
N THR A 109 13.39 2.76 -5.66
CA THR A 109 14.84 2.64 -5.84
C THR A 109 15.56 2.60 -4.50
N GLU A 110 16.83 2.15 -4.51
CA GLU A 110 17.67 2.08 -3.31
C GLU A 110 17.77 3.43 -2.58
N LYS A 111 17.63 4.54 -3.31
CA LYS A 111 17.58 5.90 -2.75
C LYS A 111 16.48 6.05 -1.69
N VAL A 112 15.32 5.39 -1.84
CA VAL A 112 14.24 5.43 -0.84
C VAL A 112 14.73 4.91 0.51
N PHE A 113 15.50 3.83 0.51
CA PHE A 113 15.95 3.17 1.74
C PHE A 113 17.08 3.93 2.45
N SER A 114 17.79 4.80 1.73
CA SER A 114 18.82 5.70 2.24
C SER A 114 18.29 6.96 2.94
N LEU A 115 16.97 7.20 2.88
CA LEU A 115 16.33 8.35 3.51
C LEU A 115 16.32 8.23 5.04
N SER A 116 16.22 9.38 5.71
CA SER A 116 15.98 9.41 7.16
C SER A 116 14.64 8.74 7.51
N ALA A 117 14.53 8.22 8.73
CA ALA A 117 13.32 7.55 9.20
C ALA A 117 12.05 8.40 9.01
N ASP A 118 12.11 9.70 9.31
CA ASP A 118 10.96 10.60 9.14
C ASP A 118 10.54 10.78 7.69
N ARG A 119 11.50 10.83 6.75
CA ARG A 119 11.21 10.91 5.31
C ARG A 119 10.64 9.60 4.79
N ARG A 120 11.11 8.46 5.28
CA ARG A 120 10.53 7.13 4.97
C ARG A 120 9.09 7.03 5.49
N LYS A 121 8.82 7.50 6.72
CA LYS A 121 7.46 7.59 7.26
C LYS A 121 6.57 8.52 6.44
N SER A 122 7.09 9.66 6.00
CA SER A 122 6.35 10.60 5.16
C SER A 122 6.01 10.01 3.78
N LEU A 123 6.95 9.31 3.15
CA LEU A 123 6.70 8.55 1.92
C LEU A 123 5.66 7.44 2.13
N LEU A 124 5.80 6.64 3.20
CA LEU A 124 4.79 5.63 3.56
C LEU A 124 3.41 6.25 3.74
N ARG A 125 3.31 7.39 4.43
CA ARG A 125 2.04 8.11 4.63
C ARG A 125 1.38 8.51 3.31
N GLY A 126 2.15 9.04 2.36
CA GLY A 126 1.65 9.36 1.02
C GLY A 126 1.14 8.13 0.27
N LEU A 127 1.89 7.03 0.35
CA LEU A 127 1.51 5.76 -0.27
C LEU A 127 0.21 5.21 0.32
N VAL A 128 0.08 5.21 1.65
CA VAL A 128 -1.08 4.62 2.33
C VAL A 128 -2.32 5.51 2.29
N ASP A 129 -2.17 6.83 2.16
CA ASP A 129 -3.30 7.73 1.94
C ASP A 129 -4.07 7.36 0.66
N VAL A 130 -3.39 6.83 -0.37
CA VAL A 130 -4.04 6.44 -1.63
C VAL A 130 -4.33 4.95 -1.76
N THR A 131 -3.57 4.07 -1.07
CA THR A 131 -3.69 2.61 -1.22
C THR A 131 -4.30 1.87 -0.04
N ALA A 132 -4.27 2.46 1.16
CA ALA A 132 -4.63 1.74 2.37
C ALA A 132 -6.03 2.09 2.89
N TYR A 133 -6.60 1.11 3.58
CA TYR A 133 -7.93 1.18 4.16
C TYR A 133 -7.91 0.70 5.60
N ILE A 134 -8.70 1.37 6.42
CA ILE A 134 -9.04 0.93 7.76
C ILE A 134 -10.55 1.06 7.94
N ARG A 135 -11.18 0.00 8.47
CA ARG A 135 -12.63 -0.11 8.64
C ARG A 135 -12.97 -1.20 9.65
N LYS A 136 -14.21 -1.20 10.12
CA LYS A 136 -14.74 -2.15 11.10
C LYS A 136 -14.54 -3.61 10.68
N SER A 137 -14.78 -3.89 9.39
CA SER A 137 -14.65 -5.24 8.82
C SER A 137 -13.21 -5.70 8.60
N ASN A 138 -12.21 -4.86 8.86
CA ASN A 138 -10.80 -5.28 8.86
C ASN A 138 -10.40 -5.91 10.22
N ASN A 139 -11.32 -6.62 10.86
CA ASN A 139 -11.01 -7.36 12.07
C ASN A 139 -10.25 -8.66 11.74
N ALA A 140 -9.32 -9.04 12.60
CA ALA A 140 -8.54 -10.26 12.45
C ALA A 140 -9.39 -11.47 12.86
N PHE A 141 -9.55 -12.41 11.92
CA PHE A 141 -10.22 -13.70 12.17
C PHE A 141 -11.65 -13.58 12.73
N GLY A 142 -12.33 -12.46 12.47
CA GLY A 142 -13.65 -12.18 13.06
C GLY A 142 -13.63 -11.90 14.56
N GLN A 143 -12.46 -11.77 15.18
CA GLN A 143 -12.32 -11.49 16.60
C GLN A 143 -12.61 -10.02 16.89
N GLN A 144 -13.32 -9.79 17.99
CA GLN A 144 -13.70 -8.46 18.41
C GLN A 144 -12.44 -7.62 18.74
N ASN A 145 -12.48 -6.34 18.37
CA ASN A 145 -11.46 -5.33 18.67
C ASN A 145 -10.06 -5.57 18.08
N GLN A 146 -9.81 -6.62 17.30
CA GLN A 146 -8.50 -6.88 16.69
C GLN A 146 -8.44 -6.29 15.27
N HIS A 147 -8.20 -4.99 15.14
CA HIS A 147 -8.30 -4.30 13.85
C HIS A 147 -6.96 -4.15 13.12
N ARG A 148 -7.03 -4.11 11.80
CA ARG A 148 -5.85 -4.03 10.93
C ARG A 148 -6.00 -2.98 9.83
N VAL A 149 -4.90 -2.32 9.52
CA VAL A 149 -4.74 -1.51 8.30
C VAL A 149 -4.38 -2.44 7.15
N TYR A 150 -5.10 -2.32 6.04
CA TYR A 150 -4.85 -3.09 4.82
C TYR A 150 -4.29 -2.16 3.77
N ILE A 151 -3.06 -2.41 3.31
CA ILE A 151 -2.46 -1.75 2.15
C ILE A 151 -2.69 -2.68 0.95
N GLU A 152 -3.35 -2.18 -0.10
CA GLU A 152 -3.62 -2.96 -1.30
C GLU A 152 -2.66 -2.60 -2.43
N VAL A 153 -2.02 -3.60 -3.02
CA VAL A 153 -1.02 -3.43 -4.09
C VAL A 153 -1.47 -4.21 -5.33
N PRO A 154 -1.90 -3.56 -6.41
CA PRO A 154 -2.35 -4.26 -7.62
C PRO A 154 -1.18 -4.78 -8.46
N GLN A 155 -1.08 -6.11 -8.58
CA GLN A 155 -0.20 -6.83 -9.53
C GLN A 155 1.32 -6.58 -9.43
N ASN A 156 1.77 -5.70 -8.53
CA ASN A 156 3.16 -5.35 -8.38
C ASN A 156 3.80 -6.08 -7.19
N TRP A 157 4.38 -7.24 -7.48
CA TRP A 157 5.03 -8.10 -6.47
C TRP A 157 6.23 -7.42 -5.82
N GLN A 158 7.04 -6.69 -6.59
CA GLN A 158 8.20 -5.98 -6.06
C GLN A 158 7.78 -4.89 -5.07
N MET A 159 6.74 -4.12 -5.42
CA MET A 159 6.21 -3.08 -4.53
C MET A 159 5.74 -3.62 -3.17
N VAL A 160 5.21 -4.85 -3.12
CA VAL A 160 4.86 -5.49 -1.85
C VAL A 160 6.09 -5.65 -0.96
N ILE A 161 7.20 -6.08 -1.54
CA ILE A 161 8.47 -6.28 -0.81
C ILE A 161 9.11 -4.94 -0.47
N ASP A 162 9.07 -3.97 -1.37
CA ASP A 162 9.58 -2.62 -1.13
C ASP A 162 8.87 -1.98 0.07
N ILE A 163 7.52 -2.05 0.10
CA ILE A 163 6.72 -1.58 1.24
C ILE A 163 7.08 -2.36 2.51
N ALA A 164 7.24 -3.69 2.42
CA ALA A 164 7.57 -4.51 3.57
C ALA A 164 8.92 -4.16 4.21
N ASN A 165 9.95 -3.95 3.37
CA ASN A 165 11.26 -3.50 3.80
C ASN A 165 11.24 -2.05 4.32
N LEU A 166 10.39 -1.20 3.74
CA LEU A 166 10.24 0.18 4.21
C LEU A 166 9.58 0.22 5.59
N LEU A 167 8.53 -0.58 5.82
CA LEU A 167 7.89 -0.76 7.13
C LEU A 167 8.88 -1.30 8.18
N LYS A 168 9.66 -2.33 7.82
CA LYS A 168 10.76 -2.84 8.66
C LYS A 168 11.73 -1.74 9.05
N SER A 169 12.12 -0.89 8.10
CA SER A 169 13.09 0.18 8.34
C SER A 169 12.60 1.30 9.29
N VAL A 170 11.29 1.35 9.55
CA VAL A 170 10.66 2.30 10.49
C VAL A 170 10.04 1.60 11.70
N ASP A 171 10.44 0.34 11.94
CA ASP A 171 10.03 -0.49 13.07
C ASP A 171 8.52 -0.74 13.15
N VAL A 172 7.90 -1.04 11.99
CA VAL A 172 6.48 -1.40 11.90
C VAL A 172 6.35 -2.84 11.40
N PRO A 173 5.98 -3.80 12.27
CA PRO A 173 5.88 -5.20 11.88
C PRO A 173 4.61 -5.50 11.08
N ILE A 174 4.76 -6.38 10.09
CA ILE A 174 3.64 -6.87 9.28
C ILE A 174 3.00 -8.07 9.96
N GLN A 175 1.67 -8.06 10.06
CA GLN A 175 0.92 -9.17 10.64
C GLN A 175 0.76 -10.32 9.64
N THR A 176 0.37 -10.03 8.40
CA THR A 176 0.20 -11.03 7.33
C THR A 176 0.26 -10.35 5.97
N ILE A 177 0.78 -11.05 4.95
CA ILE A 177 0.64 -10.65 3.54
C ILE A 177 -0.23 -11.68 2.83
N ASP A 178 -1.35 -11.25 2.25
CA ASP A 178 -2.12 -12.08 1.32
C ASP A 178 -1.63 -11.77 -0.10
N PHE A 179 -0.70 -12.56 -0.61
CA PHE A 179 -0.25 -12.38 -2.00
C PHE A 179 -1.37 -12.74 -2.99
N GLY A 180 -1.37 -12.11 -4.18
CA GLY A 180 -2.12 -12.54 -5.36
C GLY A 180 -1.57 -13.85 -5.95
N HIS A 181 -1.45 -14.88 -5.11
CA HIS A 181 -0.96 -16.22 -5.44
C HIS A 181 -2.08 -17.25 -5.19
N PRO A 182 -2.20 -18.33 -5.99
CA PRO A 182 -3.23 -19.35 -5.78
C PRO A 182 -3.19 -19.96 -4.37
N ASN A 183 -2.02 -20.19 -3.78
CA ASN A 183 -1.94 -20.75 -2.42
C ASN A 183 -2.48 -19.83 -1.31
N PHE A 184 -2.83 -18.57 -1.58
CA PHE A 184 -3.46 -17.69 -0.59
C PHE A 184 -4.87 -17.29 -1.00
N ARG A 185 -5.15 -17.15 -2.30
CA ARG A 185 -6.45 -16.70 -2.80
C ARG A 185 -7.41 -17.84 -3.14
N ASP A 186 -6.90 -19.02 -3.46
CA ASP A 186 -7.70 -20.23 -3.71
C ASP A 186 -6.97 -21.49 -3.21
N ALA A 187 -6.56 -21.48 -1.94
CA ALA A 187 -5.71 -22.50 -1.33
C ALA A 187 -6.25 -23.94 -1.41
N ASN A 188 -7.58 -24.09 -1.57
CA ASN A 188 -8.27 -25.37 -1.68
C ASN A 188 -8.78 -25.64 -3.11
N ARG A 189 -8.36 -24.84 -4.11
CA ARG A 189 -8.79 -24.93 -5.52
C ARG A 189 -10.29 -24.88 -5.78
N LYS A 190 -11.08 -24.40 -4.82
CA LYS A 190 -12.54 -24.39 -4.91
C LYS A 190 -13.02 -23.53 -6.08
N LYS A 191 -12.34 -22.41 -6.34
CA LYS A 191 -12.71 -21.50 -7.44
C LYS A 191 -12.19 -22.00 -8.78
N TYR A 192 -11.00 -22.58 -8.80
CA TYR A 192 -10.48 -23.25 -9.98
C TYR A 192 -11.43 -24.36 -10.47
N GLU A 193 -11.84 -25.25 -9.56
CA GLU A 193 -12.75 -26.37 -9.87
C GLU A 193 -14.16 -25.90 -10.28
N ALA A 194 -14.58 -24.72 -9.80
CA ALA A 194 -15.81 -24.07 -10.24
C ALA A 194 -15.69 -23.33 -11.60
N GLY A 195 -14.59 -23.52 -12.34
CA GLY A 195 -14.39 -22.92 -13.67
C GLY A 195 -13.86 -21.48 -13.65
N HIS A 196 -13.26 -21.03 -12.55
CA HIS A 196 -12.66 -19.70 -12.42
C HIS A 196 -11.13 -19.76 -12.27
N PRO A 197 -10.38 -20.15 -13.32
CA PRO A 197 -8.95 -20.44 -13.24
C PRO A 197 -8.09 -19.21 -12.85
N ASN A 198 -8.59 -18.00 -13.12
CA ASN A 198 -7.90 -16.75 -12.83
C ASN A 198 -8.37 -16.07 -11.54
N PHE A 199 -9.25 -16.69 -10.73
CA PHE A 199 -9.79 -16.08 -9.50
C PHE A 199 -8.70 -15.60 -8.53
N TRP A 200 -7.55 -16.26 -8.52
CA TRP A 200 -6.45 -15.96 -7.63
C TRP A 200 -5.63 -14.72 -8.01
N LYS A 201 -5.76 -14.22 -9.25
CA LYS A 201 -5.04 -13.04 -9.78
C LYS A 201 -5.63 -11.73 -9.24
N LYS A 202 -5.64 -11.61 -7.91
CA LYS A 202 -6.13 -10.46 -7.15
C LYS A 202 -4.99 -9.54 -6.73
N GLU A 203 -5.34 -8.36 -6.24
CA GLU A 203 -4.43 -7.46 -5.55
C GLU A 203 -3.75 -8.16 -4.36
N HIS A 204 -2.51 -7.79 -4.05
CA HIS A 204 -1.85 -8.18 -2.81
C HIS A 204 -2.39 -7.34 -1.66
N GLN A 205 -2.39 -7.90 -0.45
CA GLN A 205 -2.80 -7.17 0.76
C GLN A 205 -1.75 -7.31 1.85
N ILE A 206 -1.14 -6.20 2.25
CA ILE A 206 -0.27 -6.14 3.44
C ILE A 206 -1.13 -5.71 4.61
N LYS A 207 -1.13 -6.52 5.67
CA LYS A 207 -1.98 -6.31 6.85
C LYS A 207 -1.11 -6.00 8.06
N ILE A 208 -1.41 -4.88 8.70
CA ILE A 208 -0.67 -4.36 9.86
C ILE A 208 -1.67 -4.14 10.98
N TRP A 209 -1.31 -4.44 12.23
CA TRP A 209 -2.17 -4.13 13.36
C TRP A 209 -2.40 -2.62 13.48
N ALA A 210 -3.62 -2.21 13.85
CA ALA A 210 -3.97 -0.79 13.87
C ALA A 210 -3.06 0.03 14.82
N ASN A 211 -2.73 -0.51 16.00
CA ASN A 211 -1.84 0.15 16.96
C ASN A 211 -0.40 0.28 16.43
N GLU A 212 0.11 -0.75 15.74
CA GLU A 212 1.46 -0.72 15.15
C GLU A 212 1.58 0.30 14.00
N PHE A 213 0.47 0.71 13.41
CA PHE A 213 0.46 1.65 12.28
C PHE A 213 0.42 3.13 12.71
N LEU A 214 0.17 3.43 13.99
CA LEU A 214 0.12 4.79 14.53
C LEU A 214 1.38 5.64 14.24
N PRO A 215 2.62 5.11 14.29
CA PRO A 215 3.82 5.91 13.98
C PRO A 215 3.87 6.42 12.54
N ILE A 216 3.14 5.78 11.62
CA ILE A 216 3.00 6.22 10.22
C ILE A 216 1.74 7.08 10.09
N GLY A 217 0.56 6.60 10.48
CA GLY A 217 -0.68 7.37 10.40
C GLY A 217 -1.13 7.73 8.96
N PHE A 218 -2.11 8.62 8.86
CA PHE A 218 -2.70 9.15 7.63
C PHE A 218 -2.75 10.68 7.67
N ASN A 219 -2.65 11.35 6.51
CA ASN A 219 -3.03 12.77 6.43
C ASN A 219 -4.52 12.93 6.10
N ILE A 220 -5.15 11.90 5.52
CA ILE A 220 -6.59 11.92 5.30
C ILE A 220 -7.32 11.77 6.63
N GLN A 221 -7.94 12.85 7.11
CA GLN A 221 -8.51 12.98 8.45
C GLN A 221 -9.39 11.79 8.87
N HIS A 222 -10.38 11.40 8.06
CA HIS A 222 -11.28 10.30 8.44
C HIS A 222 -10.57 8.94 8.56
N LYS A 223 -9.48 8.72 7.80
CA LYS A 223 -8.64 7.51 7.94
C LYS A 223 -7.86 7.57 9.25
N GLN A 224 -7.35 8.74 9.61
CA GLN A 224 -6.64 8.96 10.87
C GLN A 224 -7.55 8.78 12.09
N GLU A 225 -8.75 9.37 12.08
CA GLU A 225 -9.75 9.18 13.15
C GLU A 225 -10.13 7.70 13.31
N ALA A 226 -10.32 6.99 12.20
CA ALA A 226 -10.59 5.56 12.22
C ALA A 226 -9.38 4.76 12.76
N LEU A 227 -8.15 5.14 12.38
CA LEU A 227 -6.92 4.54 12.91
C LEU A 227 -6.84 4.65 14.43
N GLU A 228 -7.03 5.84 14.98
CA GLU A 228 -6.96 6.08 16.42
C GLU A 228 -8.02 5.30 17.19
N LYS A 229 -9.27 5.31 16.70
CA LYS A 229 -10.38 4.52 17.25
C LYS A 229 -10.04 3.03 17.29
N TYR A 230 -9.62 2.46 16.15
CA TYR A 230 -9.37 1.03 16.03
C TYR A 230 -8.07 0.58 16.68
N ALA A 231 -7.06 1.45 16.77
CA ALA A 231 -5.84 1.22 17.53
C ALA A 231 -6.14 1.12 19.03
N SER A 232 -6.95 2.06 19.56
CA SER A 232 -7.38 2.04 20.96
C SER A 232 -8.12 0.75 21.30
N LEU A 233 -9.04 0.31 20.44
CA LEU A 233 -9.71 -0.99 20.62
C LEU A 233 -8.72 -2.16 20.55
N THR A 234 -7.76 -2.14 19.63
CA THR A 234 -6.75 -3.21 19.50
C THR A 234 -5.90 -3.36 20.76
N ILE A 235 -5.50 -2.25 21.38
CA ILE A 235 -4.71 -2.25 22.63
C ILE A 235 -5.52 -2.83 23.80
N THR A 236 -6.84 -2.67 23.83
CA THR A 236 -7.68 -3.31 24.86
C THR A 236 -7.81 -4.82 24.70
N ALA A 237 -7.56 -5.35 23.50
CA ALA A 237 -7.74 -6.77 23.19
C ALA A 237 -6.42 -7.55 23.08
N LEU A 238 -5.32 -6.88 22.72
CA LEU A 238 -4.01 -7.49 22.46
C LEU A 238 -2.92 -6.71 23.19
N SER A 239 -1.97 -7.44 23.77
CA SER A 239 -0.78 -6.83 24.36
C SER A 239 0.26 -6.47 23.30
N PRO A 240 1.13 -5.47 23.55
CA PRO A 240 2.21 -5.11 22.63
C PRO A 240 3.12 -6.28 22.25
N GLU A 241 3.35 -7.24 23.15
CA GLU A 241 4.18 -8.42 22.89
C GLU A 241 3.58 -9.37 21.84
N LEU A 242 2.28 -9.22 21.53
CA LEU A 242 1.59 -9.98 20.47
C LEU A 242 1.57 -9.22 19.15
N THR A 243 1.44 -7.89 19.19
CA THR A 243 1.30 -7.05 18.00
C THR A 243 2.66 -6.66 17.43
N HIS A 244 3.61 -6.29 18.29
CA HIS A 244 4.92 -5.77 17.91
C HIS A 244 5.97 -6.88 17.77
N LYS A 245 5.84 -7.67 16.70
CA LYS A 245 6.80 -8.74 16.37
C LYS A 245 6.82 -8.98 14.87
N PHE A 246 8.01 -8.97 14.28
CA PHE A 246 8.28 -9.40 12.92
C PHE A 246 8.02 -10.91 12.77
N TYR A 247 7.83 -11.36 11.52
CA TYR A 247 7.40 -12.74 11.31
C TYR A 247 8.47 -13.76 11.70
N TRP A 248 9.76 -13.41 11.59
CA TRP A 248 10.89 -14.27 11.99
C TRP A 248 11.05 -14.39 13.52
N GLU A 249 10.34 -13.56 14.28
CA GLU A 249 10.28 -13.61 15.75
C GLU A 249 9.10 -14.45 16.26
N LYS A 250 8.28 -14.99 15.34
CA LYS A 250 7.09 -15.78 15.64
C LYS A 250 7.23 -17.20 15.10
N PRO A 251 6.58 -18.19 15.72
CA PRO A 251 6.38 -19.49 15.10
C PRO A 251 5.64 -19.35 13.76
N ILE A 252 6.26 -19.84 12.69
CA ILE A 252 5.67 -19.82 11.35
C ILE A 252 4.57 -20.87 11.28
N ARG A 253 3.32 -20.41 11.13
CA ARG A 253 2.18 -21.29 10.89
C ARG A 253 2.18 -21.74 9.43
N ARG A 254 2.25 -23.06 9.23
CA ARG A 254 2.09 -23.71 7.92
C ARG A 254 0.74 -24.41 7.88
N ARG A 255 0.08 -24.33 6.73
CA ARG A 255 -1.17 -25.04 6.47
C ARG A 255 -0.97 -25.83 5.20
N SER A 256 -1.30 -27.11 5.23
CA SER A 256 -1.35 -27.93 4.02
C SER A 256 -2.42 -27.38 3.07
N LYS A 257 -2.06 -27.25 1.79
CA LYS A 257 -2.89 -26.65 0.74
C LYS A 257 -2.86 -27.54 -0.49
N SER A 258 -3.88 -27.43 -1.32
CA SER A 258 -3.95 -28.19 -2.56
C SER A 258 -3.01 -27.59 -3.62
N ASN A 259 -2.27 -28.44 -4.34
CA ASN A 259 -1.46 -28.02 -5.49
C ASN A 259 -2.33 -27.40 -6.58
N HIS A 260 -2.07 -26.14 -6.91
CA HIS A 260 -2.91 -25.38 -7.82
C HIS A 260 -2.20 -25.16 -9.17
N PRO A 261 -2.83 -25.47 -10.34
CA PRO A 261 -2.17 -25.34 -11.66
C PRO A 261 -1.61 -23.94 -11.95
N GLY A 262 -2.29 -22.90 -11.46
CA GLY A 262 -1.84 -21.50 -11.54
C GLY A 262 -0.52 -21.17 -10.83
N GLU A 263 0.08 -22.08 -10.06
CA GLU A 263 1.42 -21.88 -9.46
C GLU A 263 2.50 -21.65 -10.53
N ASN A 264 2.32 -22.22 -11.74
CA ASN A 264 3.25 -22.09 -12.86
C ASN A 264 2.94 -20.89 -13.79
N ASP A 265 1.96 -20.05 -13.44
CA ASP A 265 1.51 -18.97 -14.32
C ASP A 265 2.58 -17.87 -14.44
N ILE A 266 2.76 -17.33 -15.66
CA ILE A 266 3.74 -16.28 -15.96
C ILE A 266 3.50 -14.97 -15.21
N PHE A 267 2.28 -14.76 -14.69
CA PHE A 267 1.93 -13.65 -13.82
C PHE A 267 2.70 -13.65 -12.48
N ILE A 268 3.17 -14.83 -12.05
CA ILE A 268 4.01 -14.97 -10.86
C ILE A 268 5.47 -14.69 -11.27
N PRO A 269 6.21 -13.87 -10.52
CA PRO A 269 7.60 -13.55 -10.82
C PRO A 269 8.48 -14.80 -10.72
N GLU A 270 9.55 -14.86 -11.53
CA GLU A 270 10.46 -16.02 -11.62
C GLU A 270 10.88 -16.60 -10.26
N PRO A 271 11.26 -15.81 -9.22
CA PRO A 271 11.71 -16.40 -7.96
C PRO A 271 10.63 -17.20 -7.21
N ALA A 272 9.34 -16.97 -7.51
CA ALA A 272 8.20 -17.64 -6.89
C ALA A 272 7.43 -18.56 -7.84
N ARG A 273 7.69 -18.50 -9.15
CA ARG A 273 6.93 -19.26 -10.15
C ARG A 273 7.21 -20.77 -10.02
N GLY A 274 6.14 -21.55 -10.07
CA GLY A 274 6.18 -23.01 -9.95
C GLY A 274 6.44 -23.53 -8.54
N LYS A 275 6.53 -22.65 -7.54
CA LYS A 275 6.72 -23.03 -6.14
C LYS A 275 5.38 -23.10 -5.40
N HIS A 276 5.29 -24.05 -4.48
CA HIS A 276 4.15 -24.20 -3.59
C HIS A 276 4.45 -23.61 -2.21
N TYR A 277 3.55 -22.75 -1.71
CA TYR A 277 3.75 -22.04 -0.45
C TYR A 277 2.66 -22.34 0.59
N GLU A 278 3.05 -22.96 1.70
CA GLU A 278 2.17 -23.20 2.84
C GLU A 278 2.03 -21.98 3.75
N SER A 279 3.03 -21.09 3.79
CA SER A 279 3.01 -19.82 4.50
C SER A 279 3.31 -18.63 3.60
N TRP A 280 2.75 -17.46 3.94
CA TRP A 280 3.10 -16.22 3.24
C TRP A 280 4.53 -15.79 3.51
N THR A 281 5.07 -16.18 4.67
CA THR A 281 6.43 -15.87 5.11
C THR A 281 7.48 -16.52 4.20
N ASP A 282 7.25 -17.77 3.78
CA ASP A 282 8.13 -18.48 2.85
C ASP A 282 8.20 -17.76 1.49
N LEU A 283 7.04 -17.31 0.96
CA LEU A 283 7.01 -16.53 -0.28
C LEU A 283 7.69 -15.16 -0.10
N ALA A 284 7.38 -14.46 0.98
CA ALA A 284 7.97 -13.16 1.26
C ALA A 284 9.50 -13.24 1.37
N LYS A 285 10.02 -14.29 2.00
CA LYS A 285 11.46 -14.58 2.09
C LYS A 285 12.08 -14.78 0.70
N ASP A 286 11.48 -15.61 -0.14
CA ASP A 286 11.94 -15.88 -1.51
C ASP A 286 11.99 -14.60 -2.38
N LEU A 287 11.12 -13.63 -2.11
CA LEU A 287 11.09 -12.35 -2.81
C LEU A 287 11.94 -11.25 -2.18
N GLY A 288 12.59 -11.50 -1.03
CA GLY A 288 13.54 -10.56 -0.42
C GLY A 288 13.04 -9.80 0.81
N TYR A 289 12.07 -10.34 1.55
CA TYR A 289 11.67 -9.83 2.87
C TYR A 289 12.01 -10.82 3.98
N TYR A 290 13.09 -10.55 4.72
CA TYR A 290 13.63 -11.39 5.79
C TYR A 290 14.38 -10.54 6.85
N GLU A 291 15.01 -11.18 7.83
CA GLU A 291 15.73 -10.56 8.96
C GLU A 291 16.78 -9.50 8.59
#